data_AF-C7M1E8-F1
#
_entry.id   AF-C7M1E8-F1
#
_cell.length_a   1.000
_cell.length_b   1.000
_cell.length_c   1.000
_cell.angle_alpha   90.00
_cell.angle_beta   90.00
_cell.angle_gamma   90.00
#
_symmetry.space_group_name_H-M   'P 1'
#
loop_
_entity.id
_entity.type
_entity.pdbx_description
1 polymer ?
#
loop_
_entity_poly.entity_id
_entity_poly.type
_entity_poly.pdbx_seq_one_letter_code
_entity_poly.pdbx_strand_id
1 'polypeptide(L)'
;MNYLASITWTTVALVVLLVFPFANELVSPWIAVLALPYFFAMSTDLKYAGYHRRDIFSIYGFNLILVMVNLAGTVSSIGQAVTGARASFARTPKVRKRTVTPLMFVVAPYALVVLSIYTLLHDWEHHALNSMLFAAINLVLAAVAIVAFIGVRNSIQDVWIQILPWFQRRTKNRPVRTTRHQEVPVGVGGTQLGTWEHVLDLGASSIGLGEAVDTDGPGRLRVGSRAERERARRRLADYGLSALAQPIRDIEADEIVGYEIYQRVNGEAPPAQLARLDTVEAASLEQRLLERAALLARDIPEGAWLSVNVSSRFLTLMEGRRRFSLTAREGLFLDVSFTGVLDGPHVAATEDTLSRATNRFAIALDDFVPDAGSLAVVRRVRPSMVKLDPDWVHDLPKSAAKRGQTELLLRLAAPRTLVVAEGVEDERELAALRALGVRFAQGYLLGRPVPLEETKSIAPRD
;
A
#
# COMPACT_ATOMS: atom_id res chain seq x y z
N MET A 1 -4.87 34.70 16.83
CA MET A 1 -4.10 35.59 15.93
C MET A 1 -2.62 35.20 16.05
N ASN A 2 -1.91 34.98 14.94
CA ASN A 2 -0.43 34.92 14.79
C ASN A 2 0.19 33.71 14.05
N TYR A 3 -0.55 32.88 13.29
CA TYR A 3 0.12 31.99 12.32
C TYR A 3 0.95 32.79 11.28
N LEU A 4 0.47 33.97 10.90
CA LEU A 4 1.22 34.91 10.05
C LEU A 4 2.52 35.41 10.72
N ALA A 5 2.60 35.50 12.05
CA ALA A 5 3.75 36.09 12.72
C ALA A 5 5.01 35.20 12.62
N SER A 6 4.85 33.87 12.63
CA SER A 6 5.96 32.92 12.45
C SER A 6 6.59 33.02 11.06
N ILE A 7 5.74 33.15 10.02
CA ILE A 7 6.18 33.35 8.63
C ILE A 7 6.84 34.72 8.49
N THR A 8 6.22 35.78 9.03
CA THR A 8 6.81 37.13 9.02
C THR A 8 8.18 37.15 9.69
N TRP A 9 8.34 36.48 10.84
CA TRP A 9 9.65 36.42 11.50
C TRP A 9 10.69 35.64 10.70
N THR A 10 10.29 34.55 10.05
CA THR A 10 11.17 33.81 9.14
C THR A 10 11.67 34.71 8.01
N THR A 11 10.78 35.49 7.39
CA THR A 11 11.16 36.42 6.31
C THR A 11 12.07 37.54 6.80
N VAL A 12 11.80 38.13 7.96
CA VAL A 12 12.64 39.18 8.54
C VAL A 12 14.03 38.63 8.91
N ALA A 13 14.09 37.45 9.54
CA ALA A 13 15.36 36.80 9.87
C ALA A 13 16.20 36.50 8.62
N LEU A 14 15.57 36.06 7.53
CA LEU A 14 16.24 35.74 6.27
C LEU A 14 16.79 36.99 5.58
N VAL A 15 16.07 38.12 5.64
CA VAL A 15 16.57 39.44 5.17
C VAL A 15 17.74 39.91 6.03
N VAL A 16 17.69 39.76 7.35
CA VAL A 16 18.81 40.12 8.23
C VAL A 16 20.05 39.25 7.96
N LEU A 17 19.86 37.94 7.73
CA LEU A 17 20.93 37.00 7.36
C LEU A 17 21.58 37.32 6.00
N LEU A 18 20.85 37.92 5.07
CA LEU A 18 21.39 38.40 3.79
C LEU A 18 22.26 39.66 3.93
N VAL A 19 21.99 40.48 4.94
CA VAL A 19 22.69 41.76 5.17
C VAL A 19 23.93 41.59 6.06
N PHE A 20 23.95 40.57 6.92
CA PHE A 20 25.07 40.31 7.81
C PHE A 20 26.11 39.39 7.15
N PRO A 21 27.37 39.84 6.93
CA PRO A 21 28.42 38.97 6.41
C PRO A 21 28.77 37.92 7.47
N PHE A 22 28.66 36.64 7.11
CA PHE A 22 29.15 35.53 7.91
C PHE A 22 30.68 35.67 8.05
N ALA A 23 31.15 36.15 9.20
CA ALA A 23 32.56 36.05 9.54
C ALA A 23 32.98 34.57 9.60
N ASN A 24 34.28 34.29 9.49
CA ASN A 24 34.88 32.94 9.47
C ASN A 24 34.65 32.08 10.74
N GLU A 25 33.75 32.48 11.63
CA GLU A 25 33.31 31.69 12.78
C GLU A 25 32.00 30.96 12.44
N LEU A 26 31.99 29.64 12.62
CA LEU A 26 30.91 28.76 12.15
C LEU A 26 29.51 29.10 12.69
N VAL A 27 29.39 29.83 13.80
CA VAL A 27 28.09 30.29 14.34
C VAL A 27 28.29 31.60 15.10
N SER A 28 27.90 32.73 14.51
CA SER A 28 27.87 34.00 15.24
C SER A 28 26.75 33.96 16.31
N PRO A 29 26.99 34.40 17.56
CA PRO A 29 25.96 34.46 18.61
C PRO A 29 24.70 35.23 18.19
N TRP A 30 24.84 36.16 17.24
CA TRP A 30 23.75 36.95 16.68
C TRP A 30 22.71 36.09 15.95
N ILE A 31 23.09 34.96 15.35
CA ILE A 31 22.14 34.05 14.70
C ILE A 31 21.20 33.44 15.73
N ALA A 32 21.71 33.07 16.91
CA ALA A 32 20.88 32.53 17.99
C ALA A 32 19.90 33.59 18.52
N VAL A 33 20.37 34.84 18.70
CA VAL A 33 19.53 35.96 19.13
C VAL A 33 18.42 36.26 18.11
N LEU A 34 18.74 36.25 16.82
CA LEU A 34 17.77 36.47 15.74
C LEU A 34 16.73 35.34 15.63
N ALA A 35 17.06 34.12 16.07
CA ALA A 35 16.15 32.98 16.06
C ALA A 35 15.20 32.95 17.28
N LEU A 36 15.50 33.64 18.39
CA LEU A 36 14.68 33.62 19.61
C LEU A 36 13.20 34.05 19.39
N PRO A 37 12.89 35.11 18.62
CA PRO A 37 11.50 35.49 18.35
C PRO A 37 10.73 34.42 17.59
N TYR A 38 11.39 33.72 16.65
CA TYR A 38 10.81 32.59 15.92
C TYR A 38 10.47 31.44 16.87
N PHE A 39 11.39 31.04 17.75
CA PHE A 39 11.12 30.00 18.74
C PHE A 39 10.01 30.40 19.73
N PHE A 40 9.95 31.67 20.12
CA PHE A 40 8.88 32.16 20.99
C PHE A 40 7.50 32.07 20.31
N ALA A 41 7.40 32.50 19.05
CA ALA A 41 6.18 32.38 18.26
C ALA A 41 5.75 30.90 18.12
N MET A 42 6.68 30.03 17.72
CA MET A 42 6.44 28.59 17.58
C MET A 42 5.99 27.94 18.90
N SER A 43 6.58 28.31 20.04
CA SER A 43 6.16 27.81 21.35
C SER A 43 4.73 28.23 21.71
N THR A 44 4.30 29.40 21.25
CA THR A 44 2.95 29.92 21.47
C THR A 44 1.94 29.17 20.62
N ASP A 45 2.29 28.87 19.36
CA ASP A 45 1.47 28.08 18.45
C ASP A 45 1.28 26.64 18.95
N LEU A 46 2.33 26.02 19.50
CA LEU A 46 2.23 24.69 20.12
C LEU A 46 1.22 24.68 21.28
N LYS A 47 1.27 25.70 22.15
CA LYS A 47 0.30 25.83 23.25
C LYS A 47 -1.13 25.98 22.74
N TYR A 48 -1.33 26.74 21.67
CA TYR A 48 -2.64 26.92 21.06
C TYR A 48 -3.18 25.62 20.45
N ALA A 49 -2.30 24.80 19.87
CA ALA A 49 -2.64 23.48 19.34
C ALA A 49 -2.80 22.39 20.42
N GLY A 50 -2.75 22.75 21.71
CA GLY A 50 -2.94 21.82 22.83
C GLY A 50 -1.67 21.12 23.34
N TYR A 51 -0.49 21.50 22.84
CA TYR A 51 0.81 20.94 23.22
C TYR A 51 1.50 21.77 24.32
N HIS A 52 2.57 21.24 24.93
CA HIS A 52 3.36 22.01 25.90
C HIS A 52 4.36 22.92 25.19
N ARG A 53 4.58 24.13 25.73
CA ARG A 53 5.60 25.07 25.20
C ARG A 53 7.01 24.48 25.13
N ARG A 54 7.30 23.50 26.00
CA ARG A 54 8.59 22.79 26.06
C ARG A 54 8.78 21.80 24.90
N ASP A 55 7.73 21.46 24.16
CA ASP A 55 7.80 20.51 23.04
C ASP A 55 8.62 21.06 21.87
N ILE A 56 8.92 22.35 21.87
CA ILE A 56 9.84 22.98 20.93
C ILE A 56 11.25 22.36 20.96
N PHE A 57 11.72 21.94 22.14
CA PHE A 57 13.02 21.27 22.27
C PHE A 57 12.99 19.87 21.65
N SER A 58 11.86 19.17 21.77
CA SER A 58 11.64 17.87 21.13
C SER A 58 11.60 18.00 19.62
N ILE A 59 10.97 19.06 19.08
CA ILE A 59 10.94 19.34 17.64
C ILE A 59 12.33 19.67 17.13
N TYR A 60 13.10 20.48 17.87
CA TYR A 60 14.49 20.76 17.50
C TYR A 60 15.35 19.49 17.51
N GLY A 61 15.24 18.67 18.56
CA GLY A 61 15.93 17.39 18.65
C GLY A 61 15.55 16.43 17.53
N PHE A 62 14.27 16.39 17.16
CA PHE A 62 13.78 15.61 16.01
C PHE A 62 14.41 16.09 14.70
N ASN A 63 14.38 17.40 14.42
CA ASN A 63 14.97 17.97 13.21
C ASN A 63 16.48 17.71 13.13
N LEU A 64 17.18 17.78 14.27
CA LEU A 64 18.61 17.50 14.35
C LEU A 64 18.94 16.06 13.93
N ILE A 65 18.14 15.09 14.39
CA ILE A 65 18.26 13.68 13.97
C ILE A 65 17.90 13.52 12.49
N LEU A 66 16.84 14.20 12.02
CA LEU A 66 16.34 14.11 10.65
C LEU A 66 17.38 14.56 9.62
N VAL A 67 18.16 15.61 9.92
CA VAL A 67 19.26 16.07 9.05
C VAL A 67 20.28 14.96 8.82
N MET A 68 20.69 14.26 9.88
CA MET A 68 21.65 13.16 9.79
C MET A 68 21.11 11.95 9.04
N VAL A 69 19.82 11.64 9.24
CA VAL A 69 19.12 10.57 8.50
C VAL A 69 19.02 10.91 7.00
N ASN A 70 18.65 12.15 6.66
CA ASN A 70 18.56 12.61 5.27
C ASN A 70 19.94 12.61 4.59
N LEU A 71 21.00 13.02 5.30
CA LEU A 71 22.37 12.96 4.80
C LEU A 71 22.80 11.51 4.53
N ALA A 72 22.51 10.60 5.46
CA ALA A 72 22.78 9.17 5.29
C ALA A 72 22.01 8.55 4.10
N GLY A 73 20.76 8.95 3.89
CA GLY A 73 19.95 8.54 2.74
C GLY A 73 20.50 9.08 1.43
N THR A 74 20.99 10.32 1.44
CA THR A 74 21.64 10.96 0.28
C THR A 74 22.94 10.24 -0.10
N VAL A 75 23.81 9.95 0.87
CA VAL A 75 25.05 9.18 0.64
C VAL A 75 24.74 7.79 0.08
N SER A 76 23.72 7.12 0.63
CA SER A 76 23.27 5.81 0.13
C SER A 76 22.77 5.90 -1.32
N SER A 77 22.05 6.97 -1.66
CA SER A 77 21.54 7.21 -3.02
C SER A 77 22.66 7.52 -4.01
N ILE A 78 23.67 8.30 -3.60
CA ILE A 78 24.88 8.56 -4.41
C ILE A 78 25.64 7.26 -4.64
N GLY A 79 25.82 6.44 -3.61
CA GLY A 79 26.47 5.13 -3.74
C GLY A 79 25.74 4.22 -4.75
N GLN A 80 24.41 4.23 -4.75
CA GLN A 80 23.60 3.49 -5.72
C GLN A 80 23.74 4.04 -7.14
N ALA A 81 23.76 5.37 -7.31
CA ALA A 81 23.96 6.01 -8.60
C ALA A 81 25.33 5.68 -9.21
N VAL A 82 26.39 5.61 -8.39
CA VAL A 82 27.76 5.30 -8.84
C VAL A 82 27.95 3.81 -9.15
N THR A 83 27.36 2.93 -8.34
CA THR A 83 27.57 1.47 -8.47
C THR A 83 26.61 0.79 -9.44
N GLY A 84 25.53 1.46 -9.84
CA GLY A 84 24.44 0.86 -10.62
C GLY A 84 23.69 -0.25 -9.87
N ALA A 85 24.07 -0.53 -8.61
CA ALA A 85 23.45 -1.54 -7.77
C ALA A 85 22.12 -0.99 -7.24
N ARG A 86 21.01 -1.58 -7.70
CA ARG A 86 19.70 -1.28 -7.15
C ARG A 86 19.67 -1.67 -5.66
N ALA A 87 19.09 -0.81 -4.83
CA ALA A 87 18.72 -1.21 -3.48
C ALA A 87 17.83 -2.46 -3.57
N SER A 88 18.28 -3.56 -2.97
CA SER A 88 17.43 -4.73 -2.80
C SER A 88 16.28 -4.30 -1.89
N PHE A 89 15.11 -4.08 -2.48
CA PHE A 89 13.85 -3.93 -1.75
C PHE A 89 13.47 -5.28 -1.15
N ALA A 90 14.25 -5.72 -0.15
CA ALA A 90 13.86 -6.79 0.73
C ALA A 90 12.80 -6.23 1.68
N ARG A 91 11.70 -6.98 1.89
CA ARG A 91 10.72 -6.66 2.93
C ARG A 91 11.49 -6.44 4.23
N THR A 92 11.41 -5.23 4.79
CA THR A 92 12.14 -4.90 6.01
C THR A 92 11.62 -5.82 7.11
N PRO A 93 12.47 -6.64 7.75
CA PRO A 93 12.00 -7.70 8.63
C PRO A 93 11.18 -7.10 9.78
N LYS A 94 9.97 -7.62 10.01
CA LYS A 94 9.12 -7.19 11.12
C LYS A 94 9.58 -7.86 12.40
N VAL A 95 9.88 -7.08 13.43
CA VAL A 95 10.25 -7.59 14.75
C VAL A 95 9.18 -7.18 15.74
N ARG A 96 8.44 -8.16 16.29
CA ARG A 96 7.41 -7.95 17.34
C ARG A 96 6.52 -6.72 17.09
N LYS A 97 5.97 -6.58 15.86
CA LYS A 97 5.06 -5.51 15.40
C LYS A 97 5.68 -4.16 15.00
N ARG A 98 7.00 -4.04 14.81
CA ARG A 98 7.63 -2.84 14.19
C ARG A 98 8.51 -3.18 12.99
N THR A 99 8.71 -2.20 12.12
CA THR A 99 9.65 -2.25 10.99
C THR A 99 11.07 -2.01 11.49
N VAL A 100 12.02 -2.88 11.11
CA VAL A 100 13.45 -2.68 11.45
C VAL A 100 14.00 -1.50 10.67
N THR A 101 14.70 -0.60 11.36
CA THR A 101 15.27 0.59 10.71
C THR A 101 16.60 0.25 10.03
N PRO A 102 16.83 0.66 8.77
CA PRO A 102 18.14 0.49 8.10
C PRO A 102 19.33 0.99 8.94
N LEU A 103 20.45 0.27 8.88
CA LEU A 103 21.62 0.48 9.76
C LEU A 103 22.10 1.93 9.80
N MET A 104 22.21 2.57 8.63
CA MET A 104 22.70 3.95 8.52
C MET A 104 21.78 4.95 9.21
N PHE A 105 20.48 4.70 9.25
CA PHE A 105 19.51 5.58 9.92
C PHE A 105 19.49 5.38 11.44
N VAL A 106 19.95 4.22 11.92
CA VAL A 106 20.20 3.98 13.34
C VAL A 106 21.54 4.56 13.76
N VAL A 107 22.60 4.39 12.97
CA VAL A 107 23.97 4.78 13.34
C VAL A 107 24.22 6.28 13.23
N ALA A 108 23.67 6.95 12.21
CA ALA A 108 23.95 8.38 11.97
C ALA A 108 23.59 9.31 13.15
N PRO A 109 22.46 9.14 13.85
CA PRO A 109 22.15 9.92 15.06
C PRO A 109 23.13 9.69 16.22
N TYR A 110 23.63 8.46 16.39
CA TYR A 110 24.67 8.18 17.39
C TYR A 110 26.04 8.75 16.99
N ALA A 111 26.35 8.77 15.69
CA ALA A 111 27.56 9.43 15.19
C ALA A 111 27.54 10.93 15.50
N LEU A 112 26.38 11.59 15.40
CA LEU A 112 26.22 12.98 15.82
C LEU A 112 26.50 13.18 17.32
N VAL A 113 26.01 12.28 18.18
CA VAL A 113 26.30 12.33 19.63
C VAL A 113 27.80 12.21 19.89
N VAL A 114 28.47 11.25 19.25
CA VAL A 114 29.93 11.07 19.37
C VAL A 114 30.69 12.29 18.87
N LEU A 115 30.31 12.84 17.72
CA LEU A 115 30.90 14.06 17.17
C LEU A 115 30.70 15.25 18.12
N SER A 116 29.51 15.39 18.70
CA SER A 116 29.20 16.47 19.65
C SER A 116 30.02 16.35 20.93
N ILE A 117 30.27 15.12 21.42
CA ILE A 117 31.18 14.87 22.56
C ILE A 117 32.62 15.25 22.18
N TYR A 118 33.09 14.81 21.01
CA TYR A 118 34.44 15.14 20.53
C TYR A 118 34.64 16.65 20.40
N THR A 119 33.71 17.36 19.77
CA THR A 119 33.74 18.82 19.64
C THR A 119 33.73 19.49 21.01
N LEU A 120 32.92 19.01 21.96
CA LEU A 120 32.87 19.56 23.30
C LEU A 120 34.20 19.40 24.07
N LEU A 121 34.86 18.25 23.94
CA LEU A 121 36.17 18.01 24.56
C LEU A 121 37.27 18.83 23.89
N HIS A 122 37.26 18.90 22.56
CA HIS A 122 38.20 19.70 21.78
C HIS A 122 38.07 21.19 22.10
N ASP A 123 36.84 21.72 22.12
CA ASP A 123 36.60 23.15 22.36
C ASP A 123 36.84 23.55 23.82
N TRP A 124 36.73 22.58 24.75
CA TRP A 124 37.15 22.75 26.14
C TRP A 124 38.66 23.02 26.24
N GLU A 125 39.49 22.26 25.51
CA GLU A 125 40.95 22.47 25.48
C GLU A 125 41.31 23.81 24.81
N HIS A 126 40.59 24.20 23.76
CA HIS A 126 40.83 25.43 23.00
C HIS A 126 40.12 26.68 23.53
N HIS A 127 39.42 26.59 24.66
CA HIS A 127 38.69 27.71 25.31
C HIS A 127 37.66 28.40 24.40
N ALA A 128 37.11 27.67 23.43
CA ALA A 128 36.14 28.17 22.45
C ALA A 128 34.71 28.09 23.00
N LEU A 129 34.34 29.00 23.89
CA LEU A 129 33.08 28.98 24.65
C LEU A 129 31.81 28.89 23.78
N ASN A 130 31.78 29.56 22.63
CA ASN A 130 30.61 29.60 21.76
C ASN A 130 30.35 28.23 21.10
N SER A 131 31.39 27.64 20.52
CA SER A 131 31.32 26.32 19.89
C SER A 131 31.05 25.22 20.91
N MET A 132 31.65 25.33 22.10
CA MET A 132 31.43 24.43 23.22
C MET A 132 29.96 24.43 23.69
N LEU A 133 29.34 25.61 23.84
CA LEU A 133 27.94 25.72 24.22
C LEU A 133 27.01 25.09 23.18
N PHE A 134 27.30 25.31 21.90
CA PHE A 134 26.52 24.73 20.80
C PHE A 134 26.65 23.19 20.77
N ALA A 135 27.87 22.67 20.94
CA ALA A 135 28.13 21.23 21.04
C ALA A 135 27.41 20.60 22.25
N ALA A 136 27.38 21.28 23.40
CA ALA A 136 26.66 20.83 24.59
C ALA A 136 25.15 20.73 24.36
N ILE A 137 24.57 21.76 23.73
CA ILE A 137 23.14 21.78 23.40
C ILE A 137 22.80 20.66 22.40
N ASN A 138 23.59 20.49 21.34
CA ASN A 138 23.39 19.44 20.36
C ASN A 138 23.52 18.04 20.97
N LEU A 139 24.49 17.84 21.86
CA LEU A 139 24.67 16.58 22.59
C LEU A 139 23.42 16.23 23.40
N VAL A 140 22.92 17.18 24.21
CA VAL A 140 21.74 16.96 25.05
C VAL A 140 20.50 16.71 24.19
N LEU A 141 20.25 17.55 23.19
CA LEU A 141 19.04 17.45 22.36
C LEU A 141 19.06 16.20 21.47
N ALA A 142 20.21 15.82 20.91
CA ALA A 142 20.35 14.57 20.17
C ALA A 142 20.14 13.35 21.07
N ALA A 143 20.72 13.35 22.28
CA ALA A 143 20.54 12.25 23.23
C ALA A 143 19.08 12.08 23.66
N VAL A 144 18.41 13.19 24.00
CA VAL A 144 16.97 13.17 24.35
C VAL A 144 16.13 12.69 23.17
N ALA A 145 16.42 13.16 21.95
CA ALA A 145 15.68 12.76 20.77
C ALA A 145 15.89 11.27 20.42
N ILE A 146 17.09 10.72 20.61
CA ILE A 146 17.34 9.28 20.44
C ILE A 146 16.50 8.47 21.43
N VAL A 147 16.44 8.90 22.69
CA VAL A 147 15.65 8.20 23.72
C VAL A 147 14.14 8.32 23.43
N ALA A 148 13.67 9.50 23.05
CA ALA A 148 12.25 9.77 22.84
C ALA A 148 11.68 9.17 21.56
N PHE A 149 12.44 9.17 20.45
CA PHE A 149 11.93 8.80 19.13
C PHE A 149 12.42 7.43 18.62
N ILE A 150 13.64 7.01 18.97
CA ILE A 150 14.22 5.75 18.49
C ILE A 150 14.12 4.66 19.58
N GLY A 151 14.52 5.01 20.80
CA GLY A 151 14.63 4.09 21.93
C GLY A 151 15.92 3.27 21.90
N VAL A 152 16.73 3.37 22.95
CA VAL A 152 18.08 2.76 23.01
C VAL A 152 18.05 1.23 22.89
N ARG A 153 17.05 0.58 23.47
CA ARG A 153 16.90 -0.88 23.34
C ARG A 153 16.55 -1.30 21.90
N ASN A 154 15.80 -0.45 21.19
CA ASN A 154 15.33 -0.72 19.85
C ASN A 154 16.47 -0.54 18.84
N SER A 155 17.29 0.50 19.01
CA SER A 155 18.47 0.73 18.17
C SER A 155 19.48 -0.42 18.29
N ILE A 156 19.75 -0.91 19.50
CA ILE A 156 20.64 -2.08 19.70
C ILE A 156 20.11 -3.32 18.99
N GLN A 157 18.80 -3.58 19.09
CA GLN A 157 18.17 -4.73 18.43
C GLN A 157 18.22 -4.63 16.90
N ASP A 158 17.96 -3.44 16.35
CA ASP A 158 17.98 -3.19 14.92
C ASP A 158 19.39 -3.31 14.34
N VAL A 159 20.41 -2.85 15.07
CA VAL A 159 21.83 -3.04 14.73
C VAL A 159 22.22 -4.51 14.79
N TRP A 160 21.82 -5.22 15.85
CA TRP A 160 22.15 -6.64 16.02
C TRP A 160 21.59 -7.52 14.89
N ILE A 161 20.33 -7.30 14.49
CA ILE A 161 19.68 -8.06 13.41
C ILE A 161 20.39 -7.86 12.07
N GLN A 162 20.94 -6.67 11.82
CA GLN A 162 21.60 -6.36 10.55
C GLN A 162 23.05 -6.83 10.51
N ILE A 163 23.71 -6.96 11.65
CA ILE A 163 25.09 -7.44 11.77
C ILE A 163 25.15 -8.98 11.89
N LEU A 164 24.12 -9.63 12.44
CA LEU A 164 24.07 -11.09 12.62
C LEU A 164 24.36 -11.90 11.33
N PRO A 165 23.87 -11.51 10.14
CA PRO A 165 24.18 -12.19 8.87
C PRO A 165 25.66 -12.08 8.45
N TRP A 166 26.42 -11.12 8.97
CA TRP A 166 27.84 -10.97 8.65
C TRP A 166 28.70 -12.02 9.38
N PHE A 167 28.23 -12.52 10.52
CA PHE A 167 28.90 -13.56 11.31
C PHE A 167 28.44 -14.99 10.96
N GLN A 168 27.24 -15.14 10.38
CA GLN A 168 26.74 -16.44 9.93
C GLN A 168 27.27 -16.75 8.52
N ARG A 169 28.25 -17.67 8.42
CA ARG A 169 28.75 -18.18 7.13
C ARG A 169 27.57 -18.66 6.28
N ARG A 170 27.41 -18.10 5.07
CA ARG A 170 26.45 -18.58 4.05
C ARG A 170 26.69 -20.07 3.78
N THR A 171 25.94 -20.94 4.43
CA THR A 171 25.79 -22.32 3.97
C THR A 171 24.97 -22.26 2.68
N LYS A 172 25.67 -22.46 1.56
CA LYS A 172 25.11 -22.65 0.22
C LYS A 172 23.88 -23.55 0.34
N ASN A 173 22.69 -23.03 0.01
CA ASN A 173 21.44 -23.79 0.04
C ASN A 173 21.62 -25.05 -0.80
N ARG A 174 21.56 -26.21 -0.15
CA ARG A 174 21.41 -27.52 -0.80
C ARG A 174 20.06 -27.50 -1.52
N PRO A 175 19.95 -28.07 -2.74
CA PRO A 175 18.65 -28.23 -3.38
C PRO A 175 17.77 -29.06 -2.45
N VAL A 176 16.59 -28.54 -2.15
CA VAL A 176 15.58 -29.24 -1.36
C VAL A 176 15.25 -30.52 -2.12
N ARG A 177 15.61 -31.64 -1.51
CA ARG A 177 15.31 -32.98 -2.00
C ARG A 177 13.79 -33.11 -1.98
N THR A 178 13.18 -33.18 -3.16
CA THR A 178 11.75 -33.45 -3.36
C THR A 178 11.35 -34.65 -2.52
N THR A 179 10.65 -34.41 -1.43
CA THR A 179 9.90 -35.44 -0.73
C THR A 179 8.88 -35.99 -1.71
N ARG A 180 9.05 -37.27 -2.03
CA ARG A 180 8.12 -38.11 -2.78
C ARG A 180 6.71 -37.82 -2.27
N HIS A 181 5.85 -37.28 -3.13
CA HIS A 181 4.42 -37.15 -2.85
C HIS A 181 3.89 -38.51 -2.37
N GLN A 182 3.41 -38.56 -1.13
CA GLN A 182 2.39 -39.54 -0.78
C GLN A 182 1.17 -39.21 -1.63
N GLU A 183 0.79 -40.15 -2.49
CA GLU A 183 -0.50 -40.14 -3.18
C GLU A 183 -1.60 -40.06 -2.12
N VAL A 184 -2.28 -38.92 -2.06
CA VAL A 184 -3.52 -38.79 -1.31
C VAL A 184 -4.63 -39.36 -2.22
N PRO A 185 -5.39 -40.38 -1.77
CA PRO A 185 -6.47 -40.92 -2.57
C PRO A 185 -7.52 -39.84 -2.83
N VAL A 186 -7.97 -39.72 -4.07
CA VAL A 186 -9.11 -38.90 -4.46
C VAL A 186 -10.37 -39.50 -3.83
N GLY A 187 -10.73 -38.98 -2.66
CA GLY A 187 -12.02 -39.21 -2.01
C GLY A 187 -12.95 -38.05 -2.29
N VAL A 188 -14.05 -38.33 -3.00
CA VAL A 188 -15.20 -37.43 -3.11
C VAL A 188 -15.82 -37.29 -1.72
N GLY A 189 -15.67 -36.13 -1.08
CA GLY A 189 -16.29 -35.86 0.22
C GLY A 189 -15.78 -34.59 0.90
N GLY A 190 -16.67 -33.59 1.01
CA GLY A 190 -16.62 -32.50 1.99
C GLY A 190 -15.32 -31.72 2.12
N THR A 191 -15.13 -30.70 1.28
CA THR A 191 -14.12 -29.66 1.51
C THR A 191 -14.46 -28.90 2.79
N GLN A 192 -13.77 -29.20 3.90
CA GLN A 192 -13.69 -28.31 5.05
C GLN A 192 -13.03 -27.00 4.59
N LEU A 193 -13.84 -25.95 4.44
CA LEU A 193 -13.39 -24.60 4.13
C LEU A 193 -12.66 -24.05 5.37
N GLY A 194 -11.36 -23.74 5.23
CA GLY A 194 -10.54 -23.11 6.26
C GLY A 194 -10.94 -21.65 6.55
N THR A 195 -10.13 -20.97 7.38
CA THR A 195 -10.27 -19.54 7.75
C THR A 195 -10.28 -18.63 6.50
N TRP A 196 -10.83 -17.41 6.61
CA TRP A 196 -10.92 -16.43 5.52
C TRP A 196 -9.57 -16.17 4.85
N GLU A 197 -8.49 -16.23 5.62
CA GLU A 197 -7.10 -16.14 5.14
C GLU A 197 -6.84 -17.14 4.01
N HIS A 198 -7.43 -18.34 4.00
CA HIS A 198 -7.26 -19.29 2.89
C HIS A 198 -8.09 -18.95 1.65
N VAL A 199 -9.16 -18.17 1.79
CA VAL A 199 -9.98 -17.67 0.67
C VAL A 199 -9.39 -16.37 0.12
N LEU A 200 -8.80 -15.54 0.99
CA LEU A 200 -8.14 -14.27 0.67
C LEU A 200 -6.65 -14.41 0.28
N ASP A 201 -5.84 -15.35 0.80
CA ASP A 201 -4.45 -15.63 0.33
C ASP A 201 -4.42 -16.09 -1.14
N LEU A 202 -5.57 -16.56 -1.63
CA LEU A 202 -5.78 -16.93 -3.03
C LEU A 202 -6.08 -15.71 -3.94
N GLY A 203 -6.31 -14.52 -3.38
CA GLY A 203 -6.43 -13.23 -4.08
C GLY A 203 -5.33 -12.22 -3.72
N ALA A 204 -4.83 -12.26 -2.48
CA ALA A 204 -3.86 -11.33 -1.89
C ALA A 204 -2.41 -11.82 -1.95
N SER A 205 -2.11 -12.87 -2.72
CA SER A 205 -0.74 -13.05 -3.18
C SER A 205 -0.48 -11.97 -4.23
N SER A 206 0.04 -10.85 -3.76
CA SER A 206 0.94 -9.97 -4.50
C SER A 206 2.03 -10.85 -5.11
N ILE A 207 1.75 -11.47 -6.25
CA ILE A 207 2.76 -12.17 -7.02
C ILE A 207 3.66 -11.07 -7.53
N GLY A 208 4.84 -11.00 -6.92
CA GLY A 208 5.93 -10.22 -7.46
C GLY A 208 6.16 -10.64 -8.90
N LEU A 209 5.61 -9.88 -9.83
CA LEU A 209 6.11 -9.79 -11.19
C LEU A 209 7.38 -8.93 -11.13
N GLY A 210 8.39 -9.49 -10.47
CA GLY A 210 9.77 -9.16 -10.73
C GLY A 210 10.17 -9.86 -12.01
N GLU A 211 9.69 -9.37 -13.15
CA GLU A 211 10.41 -9.49 -14.41
C GLU A 211 10.32 -8.15 -15.13
N ALA A 212 11.48 -7.59 -15.39
CA ALA A 212 11.66 -6.42 -16.24
C ALA A 212 11.01 -6.70 -17.59
N VAL A 213 9.83 -6.11 -17.82
CA VAL A 213 9.40 -5.84 -19.18
C VAL A 213 10.24 -4.66 -19.64
N ASP A 214 11.12 -4.95 -20.59
CA ASP A 214 11.86 -3.98 -21.36
C ASP A 214 10.88 -2.98 -21.99
N THR A 215 10.67 -1.83 -21.33
CA THR A 215 9.83 -0.75 -21.84
C THR A 215 10.70 0.20 -22.65
N ASP A 216 11.04 -0.22 -23.87
CA ASP A 216 11.47 0.72 -24.90
C ASP A 216 10.27 1.58 -25.31
N GLY A 217 10.21 2.80 -24.76
CA GLY A 217 9.31 3.88 -25.16
C GLY A 217 7.81 3.64 -24.89
N PRO A 218 6.90 4.50 -25.43
CA PRO A 218 5.46 4.29 -25.35
C PRO A 218 5.06 3.11 -26.27
N GLY A 219 5.53 1.92 -25.92
CA GLY A 219 5.44 0.69 -26.67
C GLY A 219 4.13 -0.02 -26.35
N ARG A 220 3.26 -0.11 -27.36
CA ARG A 220 2.10 -1.01 -27.34
C ARG A 220 2.59 -2.42 -27.00
N LEU A 221 2.12 -2.98 -25.88
CA LEU A 221 2.26 -4.41 -25.58
C LEU A 221 1.81 -5.23 -26.79
N ARG A 222 2.76 -5.84 -27.51
CA ARG A 222 2.46 -6.71 -28.66
C ARG A 222 1.88 -8.01 -28.13
N VAL A 223 0.56 -8.13 -28.16
CA VAL A 223 -0.07 -9.43 -28.01
C VAL A 223 0.36 -10.27 -29.21
N GLY A 224 0.97 -11.43 -28.97
CA GLY A 224 1.50 -12.36 -29.98
C GLY A 224 0.59 -12.58 -31.20
N SER A 225 1.18 -13.05 -32.27
CA SER A 225 0.54 -13.37 -33.55
C SER A 225 -0.73 -14.21 -33.36
N ARG A 226 -1.65 -14.14 -34.34
CA ARG A 226 -2.89 -14.94 -34.33
C ARG A 226 -2.61 -16.44 -34.12
N ALA A 227 -1.53 -16.95 -34.70
CA ALA A 227 -1.11 -18.35 -34.57
C ALA A 227 -0.63 -18.70 -33.15
N GLU A 228 0.07 -17.80 -32.45
CA GLU A 228 0.49 -18.01 -31.05
C GLU A 228 -0.71 -18.05 -30.11
N ARG A 229 -1.69 -17.17 -30.30
CA ARG A 229 -2.93 -17.18 -29.50
C ARG A 229 -3.76 -18.43 -29.73
N GLU A 230 -3.83 -18.91 -30.97
CA GLU A 230 -4.58 -20.13 -31.27
C GLU A 230 -3.90 -21.36 -30.66
N ARG A 231 -2.56 -21.39 -30.65
CA ARG A 231 -1.79 -22.41 -29.93
C ARG A 231 -2.02 -22.35 -28.42
N ALA A 232 -1.95 -21.16 -27.82
CA ALA A 232 -2.25 -20.95 -26.41
C ALA A 232 -3.68 -21.41 -26.07
N ARG A 233 -4.69 -21.02 -26.86
CA ARG A 233 -6.08 -21.46 -26.68
C ARG A 233 -6.24 -22.98 -26.73
N ARG A 234 -5.58 -23.66 -27.66
CA ARG A 234 -5.62 -25.13 -27.76
C ARG A 234 -5.00 -25.79 -26.53
N ARG A 235 -3.83 -25.29 -26.09
CA ARG A 235 -3.14 -25.81 -24.90
C ARG A 235 -3.94 -25.59 -23.61
N LEU A 236 -4.61 -24.46 -23.51
CA LEU A 236 -5.42 -24.13 -22.34
C LEU A 236 -6.77 -24.87 -22.35
N ALA A 237 -7.22 -25.45 -23.46
CA ALA A 237 -8.55 -26.08 -23.58
C ALA A 237 -8.82 -27.11 -22.48
N ASP A 238 -7.80 -27.90 -22.14
CA ASP A 238 -7.84 -28.97 -21.14
C ASP A 238 -7.92 -28.47 -19.69
N TYR A 239 -7.79 -27.16 -19.47
CA TYR A 239 -7.86 -26.60 -18.12
C TYR A 239 -9.30 -26.73 -17.59
N GLY A 240 -9.44 -27.44 -16.47
CA GLY A 240 -10.67 -27.52 -15.70
C GLY A 240 -10.95 -26.15 -15.08
N LEU A 241 -12.12 -25.61 -15.35
CA LEU A 241 -12.55 -24.32 -14.82
C LEU A 241 -13.75 -24.54 -13.89
N SER A 242 -13.65 -24.05 -12.67
CA SER A 242 -14.76 -24.01 -11.70
C SER A 242 -14.90 -22.60 -11.13
N ALA A 243 -16.01 -22.32 -10.45
CA ALA A 243 -16.28 -21.00 -9.89
C ALA A 243 -17.19 -21.12 -8.67
N LEU A 244 -16.92 -20.30 -7.66
CA LEU A 244 -17.80 -20.06 -6.53
C LEU A 244 -18.31 -18.62 -6.61
N ALA A 245 -19.51 -18.38 -6.09
CA ALA A 245 -20.12 -17.08 -5.98
C ALA A 245 -20.29 -16.71 -4.51
N GLN A 246 -19.77 -15.55 -4.10
CA GLN A 246 -20.04 -15.01 -2.76
C GLN A 246 -21.04 -13.85 -2.86
N PRO A 247 -22.10 -13.83 -2.04
CA PRO A 247 -23.10 -12.79 -2.09
C PRO A 247 -22.57 -11.46 -1.52
N ILE A 248 -22.92 -10.37 -2.20
CA ILE A 248 -22.80 -9.00 -1.74
C ILE A 248 -24.20 -8.54 -1.31
N ARG A 249 -24.32 -8.07 -0.07
CA ARG A 249 -25.60 -7.64 0.51
C ARG A 249 -25.70 -6.14 0.64
N ASP A 250 -26.89 -5.61 0.41
CA ASP A 250 -27.31 -4.32 0.96
C ASP A 250 -27.60 -4.52 2.45
N ILE A 251 -26.78 -3.95 3.32
CA ILE A 251 -26.86 -4.20 4.76
C ILE A 251 -27.97 -3.39 5.45
N GLU A 252 -28.60 -2.45 4.74
CA GLU A 252 -29.77 -1.71 5.21
C GLU A 252 -31.07 -2.41 4.81
N ALA A 253 -31.15 -2.87 3.55
CA ALA A 253 -32.32 -3.60 3.05
C ALA A 253 -32.31 -5.11 3.43
N ASP A 254 -31.14 -5.64 3.80
CA ASP A 254 -30.85 -7.06 4.01
C ASP A 254 -31.14 -7.96 2.79
N GLU A 255 -30.82 -7.43 1.61
CA GLU A 255 -31.04 -8.10 0.33
C GLU A 255 -29.72 -8.38 -0.38
N ILE A 256 -29.66 -9.47 -1.14
CA ILE A 256 -28.52 -9.76 -2.01
C ILE A 256 -28.66 -8.91 -3.27
N VAL A 257 -27.67 -8.07 -3.52
CA VAL A 257 -27.63 -7.13 -4.65
C VAL A 257 -26.62 -7.52 -5.72
N GLY A 258 -25.72 -8.45 -5.40
CA GLY A 258 -24.75 -8.94 -6.36
C GLY A 258 -23.94 -10.11 -5.85
N TYR A 259 -23.04 -10.59 -6.69
CA TYR A 259 -22.13 -11.68 -6.37
C TYR A 259 -20.72 -11.37 -6.86
N GLU A 260 -19.71 -11.74 -6.08
CA GLU A 260 -18.33 -11.85 -6.57
C GLU A 260 -18.05 -13.30 -7.01
N ILE A 261 -17.46 -13.48 -8.20
CA ILE A 261 -17.08 -14.80 -8.69
C ILE A 261 -15.60 -15.09 -8.44
N TYR A 262 -15.38 -16.10 -7.61
CA TYR A 262 -14.08 -16.71 -7.40
C TYR A 262 -13.89 -17.88 -8.36
N GLN A 263 -13.28 -17.60 -9.51
CA GLN A 263 -12.93 -18.63 -10.47
C GLN A 263 -11.75 -19.48 -9.96
N ARG A 264 -11.64 -20.71 -10.44
CA ARG A 264 -10.53 -21.62 -10.21
C ARG A 264 -10.12 -22.27 -11.53
N VAL A 265 -8.81 -22.45 -11.70
CA VAL A 265 -8.17 -23.08 -12.85
C VAL A 265 -7.41 -24.30 -12.36
N ASN A 266 -7.87 -25.49 -12.72
CA ASN A 266 -7.38 -26.77 -12.21
C ASN A 266 -7.38 -26.84 -10.67
N GLY A 267 -8.37 -26.22 -10.01
CA GLY A 267 -8.47 -26.15 -8.56
C GLY A 267 -7.67 -25.02 -7.89
N GLU A 268 -6.80 -24.32 -8.62
CA GLU A 268 -6.01 -23.19 -8.12
C GLU A 268 -6.65 -21.84 -8.47
N ALA A 269 -6.31 -20.77 -7.75
CA ALA A 269 -6.79 -19.43 -8.09
C ALA A 269 -6.10 -18.88 -9.36
N PRO A 270 -6.79 -18.06 -10.18
CA PRO A 270 -6.24 -17.53 -11.42
C PRO A 270 -4.88 -16.84 -11.28
N PRO A 271 -4.62 -15.97 -10.29
CA PRO A 271 -3.31 -15.31 -10.17
C PRO A 271 -2.15 -16.30 -10.10
N ALA A 272 -2.27 -17.36 -9.29
CA ALA A 272 -1.25 -18.40 -9.14
C ALA A 272 -0.96 -19.12 -10.46
N GLN A 273 -1.98 -19.36 -11.28
CA GLN A 273 -1.81 -20.03 -12.56
C GLN A 273 -1.29 -19.08 -13.64
N LEU A 274 -1.77 -17.83 -13.66
CA LEU A 274 -1.34 -16.80 -14.62
C LEU A 274 0.14 -16.47 -14.48
N ALA A 275 0.67 -16.49 -13.25
CA ALA A 275 2.09 -16.25 -12.98
C ALA A 275 3.03 -17.32 -13.56
N ARG A 276 2.51 -18.51 -13.90
CA ARG A 276 3.28 -19.63 -14.48
C ARG A 276 3.25 -19.63 -16.01
N LEU A 277 2.46 -18.75 -16.62
CA LEU A 277 2.21 -18.70 -18.06
C LEU A 277 2.98 -17.54 -18.70
N ASP A 278 3.30 -17.69 -19.99
CA ASP A 278 3.85 -16.56 -20.74
C ASP A 278 2.80 -15.45 -20.93
N THR A 279 3.24 -14.28 -21.41
CA THR A 279 2.37 -13.11 -21.57
C THR A 279 1.16 -13.36 -22.48
N VAL A 280 1.31 -14.16 -23.53
CA VAL A 280 0.24 -14.45 -24.51
C VAL A 280 -0.72 -15.49 -23.95
N GLU A 281 -0.20 -16.52 -23.28
CA GLU A 281 -0.96 -17.57 -22.61
C GLU A 281 -1.78 -17.00 -21.46
N ALA A 282 -1.18 -16.23 -20.56
CA ALA A 282 -1.88 -15.59 -19.45
C ALA A 282 -3.00 -14.67 -19.94
N ALA A 283 -2.74 -13.82 -20.95
CA ALA A 283 -3.80 -12.99 -21.53
C ALA A 283 -4.91 -13.81 -22.21
N SER A 284 -4.57 -14.96 -22.80
CA SER A 284 -5.55 -15.87 -23.41
C SER A 284 -6.39 -16.60 -22.35
N LEU A 285 -5.79 -16.95 -21.21
CA LEU A 285 -6.48 -17.55 -20.07
C LEU A 285 -7.42 -16.54 -19.42
N GLU A 286 -6.96 -15.32 -19.11
CA GLU A 286 -7.81 -14.25 -18.58
C GLU A 286 -8.99 -13.93 -19.51
N GLN A 287 -8.75 -13.91 -20.82
CA GLN A 287 -9.82 -13.72 -21.79
C GLN A 287 -10.88 -14.83 -21.69
N ARG A 288 -10.47 -16.09 -21.53
CA ARG A 288 -11.39 -17.22 -21.37
C ARG A 288 -12.15 -17.16 -20.03
N LEU A 289 -11.48 -16.74 -18.96
CA LEU A 289 -12.10 -16.54 -17.65
C LEU A 289 -13.16 -15.43 -17.70
N LEU A 290 -12.90 -14.36 -18.45
CA LEU A 290 -13.86 -13.28 -18.65
C LEU A 290 -15.03 -13.69 -19.57
N GLU A 291 -14.75 -14.43 -20.65
CA GLU A 291 -15.81 -15.00 -21.51
C GLU A 291 -16.71 -15.95 -20.70
N ARG A 292 -16.13 -16.78 -19.83
CA ARG A 292 -16.89 -17.63 -18.90
C ARG A 292 -17.72 -16.80 -17.92
N ALA A 293 -17.13 -15.78 -17.30
CA ALA A 293 -17.85 -14.88 -16.41
C ALA A 293 -19.06 -14.21 -17.09
N ALA A 294 -18.90 -13.76 -18.33
CA ALA A 294 -19.99 -13.17 -19.10
C ALA A 294 -21.11 -14.18 -19.42
N LEU A 295 -20.78 -15.47 -19.57
CA LEU A 295 -21.79 -16.53 -19.68
C LEU A 295 -22.49 -16.77 -18.33
N LEU A 296 -21.74 -16.83 -17.24
CA LEU A 296 -22.29 -17.00 -15.88
C LEU A 296 -23.20 -15.84 -15.47
N ALA A 297 -22.92 -14.63 -15.92
CA ALA A 297 -23.78 -13.46 -15.70
C ALA A 297 -25.20 -13.61 -16.29
N ARG A 298 -25.43 -14.60 -17.16
CA ARG A 298 -26.77 -14.91 -17.66
C ARG A 298 -27.63 -15.67 -16.64
N ASP A 299 -26.99 -16.42 -15.75
CA ASP A 299 -27.64 -17.29 -14.77
C ASP A 299 -27.90 -16.60 -13.42
N ILE A 300 -27.42 -15.37 -13.25
CA ILE A 300 -27.63 -14.55 -12.05
C ILE A 300 -29.08 -14.05 -12.01
N PRO A 301 -29.68 -13.96 -10.79
CA PRO A 301 -30.99 -13.35 -10.59
C PRO A 301 -31.12 -11.96 -11.24
N GLU A 302 -32.31 -11.65 -11.73
CA GLU A 302 -32.59 -10.36 -12.34
C GLU A 302 -32.40 -9.22 -11.32
N GLY A 303 -31.68 -8.17 -11.70
CA GLY A 303 -31.34 -7.04 -10.81
C GLY A 303 -30.02 -7.19 -10.02
N ALA A 304 -29.46 -8.40 -9.92
CA ALA A 304 -28.17 -8.61 -9.25
C ALA A 304 -26.98 -8.40 -10.21
N TRP A 305 -25.93 -7.75 -9.70
CA TRP A 305 -24.68 -7.57 -10.46
C TRP A 305 -23.65 -8.68 -10.17
N LEU A 306 -22.62 -8.73 -11.00
CA LEU A 306 -21.51 -9.67 -10.91
C LEU A 306 -20.17 -8.94 -10.87
N SER A 307 -19.31 -9.28 -9.93
CA SER A 307 -17.90 -8.85 -9.88
C SER A 307 -16.97 -9.98 -10.28
N VAL A 308 -15.97 -9.67 -11.11
CA VAL A 308 -14.92 -10.61 -11.50
C VAL A 308 -13.55 -9.96 -11.53
N ASN A 309 -12.61 -10.60 -10.86
CA ASN A 309 -11.20 -10.23 -10.82
C ASN A 309 -10.53 -10.30 -12.20
N VAL A 310 -9.86 -9.21 -12.57
CA VAL A 310 -9.04 -9.09 -13.79
C VAL A 310 -7.72 -8.38 -13.48
N SER A 311 -6.64 -8.75 -14.17
CA SER A 311 -5.38 -8.03 -14.00
C SER A 311 -5.40 -6.65 -14.68
N SER A 312 -4.65 -5.70 -14.12
CA SER A 312 -4.41 -4.39 -14.76
C SER A 312 -3.80 -4.53 -16.15
N ARG A 313 -2.92 -5.54 -16.35
CA ARG A 313 -2.32 -5.86 -17.64
C ARG A 313 -3.38 -6.22 -18.68
N PHE A 314 -4.37 -7.04 -18.30
CA PHE A 314 -5.44 -7.44 -19.20
C PHE A 314 -6.24 -6.23 -19.72
N LEU A 315 -6.53 -5.24 -18.87
CA LEU A 315 -7.21 -4.00 -19.28
C LEU A 315 -6.42 -3.24 -20.36
N THR A 316 -5.11 -3.10 -20.19
CA THR A 316 -4.23 -2.45 -21.18
C THR A 316 -4.24 -3.18 -22.52
N LEU A 317 -4.23 -4.52 -22.52
CA LEU A 317 -4.28 -5.32 -23.75
C LEU A 317 -5.64 -5.22 -24.45
N MET A 318 -6.70 -4.99 -23.69
CA MET A 318 -8.07 -4.86 -24.17
C MET A 318 -8.36 -3.49 -24.76
N GLU A 319 -7.72 -2.43 -24.26
CA GLU A 319 -7.90 -1.06 -24.78
C GLU A 319 -7.64 -0.98 -26.30
N GLY A 320 -6.59 -1.67 -26.77
CA GLY A 320 -6.18 -1.73 -28.17
C GLY A 320 -7.12 -2.53 -29.09
N ARG A 321 -8.13 -3.23 -28.55
CA ARG A 321 -9.02 -4.10 -29.32
C ARG A 321 -10.42 -3.49 -29.46
N ARG A 322 -10.66 -2.81 -30.59
CA ARG A 322 -11.99 -2.26 -30.98
C ARG A 322 -13.13 -3.29 -31.10
N ARG A 323 -12.84 -4.59 -31.01
CA ARG A 323 -13.77 -5.69 -31.35
C ARG A 323 -14.22 -6.54 -30.17
N PHE A 324 -13.79 -6.22 -28.96
CA PHE A 324 -14.25 -6.97 -27.80
C PHE A 324 -15.66 -6.50 -27.40
N SER A 325 -16.65 -6.98 -28.15
CA SER A 325 -18.05 -6.89 -27.75
C SER A 325 -18.28 -7.99 -26.72
N LEU A 326 -17.90 -7.71 -25.46
CA LEU A 326 -18.67 -8.30 -24.38
C LEU A 326 -20.05 -7.68 -24.56
N THR A 327 -21.00 -8.47 -25.02
CA THR A 327 -22.41 -8.26 -24.68
C THR A 327 -22.53 -8.51 -23.18
N ALA A 328 -21.82 -7.69 -22.39
CA ALA A 328 -21.93 -7.66 -20.97
C ALA A 328 -23.36 -7.16 -20.72
N ARG A 329 -24.15 -7.99 -20.05
CA ARG A 329 -25.35 -7.51 -19.38
C ARG A 329 -24.99 -6.25 -18.59
N GLU A 330 -25.95 -5.33 -18.49
CA GLU A 330 -25.91 -4.34 -17.43
C GLU A 330 -25.71 -5.08 -16.10
N GLY A 331 -24.63 -4.77 -15.37
CA GLY A 331 -24.29 -5.44 -14.11
C GLY A 331 -23.04 -6.31 -14.08
N LEU A 332 -22.13 -6.30 -15.06
CA LEU A 332 -20.78 -6.91 -14.89
C LEU A 332 -19.74 -5.85 -14.47
N PHE A 333 -19.16 -6.03 -13.29
CA PHE A 333 -18.04 -5.27 -12.76
C PHE A 333 -16.73 -6.05 -12.94
N LEU A 334 -15.69 -5.32 -13.33
CA LEU A 334 -14.33 -5.83 -13.42
C LEU A 334 -13.53 -5.33 -12.23
N ASP A 335 -13.11 -6.26 -11.38
CA ASP A 335 -12.37 -5.97 -10.15
C ASP A 335 -10.89 -5.91 -10.48
N VAL A 336 -10.28 -4.77 -10.16
CA VAL A 336 -8.88 -4.50 -10.41
C VAL A 336 -8.24 -4.14 -9.09
N SER A 337 -7.28 -4.94 -8.64
CA SER A 337 -6.56 -4.67 -7.39
C SER A 337 -5.90 -3.29 -7.43
N PHE A 338 -6.18 -2.49 -6.41
CA PHE A 338 -5.69 -1.12 -6.27
C PHE A 338 -4.18 -1.06 -6.03
N THR A 339 -3.61 -2.06 -5.35
CA THR A 339 -2.15 -2.16 -5.15
C THR A 339 -1.42 -2.40 -6.49
N GLY A 340 -1.99 -3.25 -7.36
CA GLY A 340 -1.52 -3.46 -8.72
C GLY A 340 -1.63 -2.24 -9.64
N VAL A 341 -2.32 -1.18 -9.20
CA VAL A 341 -2.45 0.10 -9.91
C VAL A 341 -1.34 1.09 -9.53
N LEU A 342 -0.82 1.01 -8.29
CA LEU A 342 0.14 1.96 -7.72
C LEU A 342 1.61 1.49 -7.74
N ASP A 343 1.88 0.20 -7.91
CA ASP A 343 3.26 -0.36 -7.83
C ASP A 343 4.15 -0.12 -9.07
N GLY A 344 3.72 0.70 -10.03
CA GLY A 344 4.48 1.00 -11.25
C GLY A 344 5.14 2.40 -11.26
N PRO A 345 6.24 2.62 -12.00
CA PRO A 345 6.81 3.96 -12.28
C PRO A 345 5.87 4.90 -13.07
N HIS A 346 4.61 4.51 -13.28
CA HIS A 346 3.64 5.19 -14.13
C HIS A 346 2.22 5.21 -13.52
N VAL A 347 2.07 5.65 -12.27
CA VAL A 347 0.75 5.91 -11.65
C VAL A 347 -0.17 6.69 -12.61
N ALA A 348 0.36 7.70 -13.31
CA ALA A 348 -0.40 8.47 -14.30
C ALA A 348 -0.86 7.66 -15.53
N ALA A 349 -0.06 6.69 -16.00
CA ALA A 349 -0.45 5.84 -17.13
C ALA A 349 -1.48 4.78 -16.72
N THR A 350 -1.39 4.28 -15.48
CA THR A 350 -2.41 3.37 -14.95
C THR A 350 -3.72 4.10 -14.71
N GLU A 351 -3.68 5.34 -14.19
CA GLU A 351 -4.85 6.20 -14.06
C GLU A 351 -5.52 6.48 -15.42
N ASP A 352 -4.74 6.74 -16.48
CA ASP A 352 -5.27 6.90 -17.84
C ASP A 352 -5.92 5.61 -18.35
N THR A 353 -5.25 4.47 -18.20
CA THR A 353 -5.80 3.14 -18.55
C THR A 353 -7.13 2.89 -17.84
N LEU A 354 -7.20 3.12 -16.52
CA LEU A 354 -8.41 2.95 -15.73
C LEU A 354 -9.51 3.92 -16.17
N SER A 355 -9.18 5.20 -16.36
CA SER A 355 -10.15 6.22 -16.81
C SER A 355 -10.72 5.90 -18.19
N ARG A 356 -9.95 5.27 -19.07
CA ARG A 356 -10.44 4.80 -20.37
C ARG A 356 -11.25 3.51 -20.25
N ALA A 357 -10.86 2.63 -19.34
CA ALA A 357 -11.60 1.41 -19.07
C ALA A 357 -12.97 1.72 -18.44
N THR A 358 -13.08 2.68 -17.53
CA THR A 358 -14.36 3.12 -16.92
C THR A 358 -15.33 3.70 -17.94
N ASN A 359 -14.82 4.28 -19.04
CA ASN A 359 -15.67 4.72 -20.17
C ASN A 359 -16.24 3.56 -20.99
N ARG A 360 -15.78 2.32 -20.79
CA ARG A 360 -16.19 1.14 -21.57
C ARG A 360 -16.79 0.02 -20.71
N PHE A 361 -16.39 -0.08 -19.45
CA PHE A 361 -16.73 -1.15 -18.52
C PHE A 361 -16.99 -0.56 -17.13
N ALA A 362 -17.83 -1.23 -16.34
CA ALA A 362 -17.92 -0.91 -14.91
C ALA A 362 -16.67 -1.46 -14.21
N ILE A 363 -15.89 -0.58 -13.59
CA ILE A 363 -14.64 -0.95 -12.90
C ILE A 363 -14.86 -0.86 -11.39
N ALA A 364 -14.44 -1.91 -10.68
CA ALA A 364 -14.29 -1.91 -9.23
C ALA A 364 -12.80 -1.81 -8.87
N LEU A 365 -12.46 -0.97 -7.90
CA LEU A 365 -11.13 -0.96 -7.28
C LEU A 365 -11.15 -1.90 -6.07
N ASP A 366 -10.34 -2.95 -6.14
CA ASP A 366 -10.25 -4.00 -5.10
C ASP A 366 -9.09 -3.75 -4.13
N ASP A 367 -9.09 -4.36 -2.95
CA ASP A 367 -8.10 -4.16 -1.88
C ASP A 367 -7.90 -2.67 -1.49
N PHE A 368 -8.99 -1.88 -1.45
CA PHE A 368 -8.88 -0.43 -1.28
C PHE A 368 -8.64 -0.01 0.17
N VAL A 369 -7.55 0.75 0.39
CA VAL A 369 -7.19 1.35 1.68
C VAL A 369 -7.35 2.88 1.61
N PRO A 370 -8.31 3.51 2.32
CA PRO A 370 -8.64 4.95 2.26
C PRO A 370 -7.59 5.94 2.82
N ASP A 371 -6.36 5.91 2.34
CA ASP A 371 -5.34 6.93 2.64
C ASP A 371 -5.39 8.17 1.72
N ALA A 372 -4.55 9.17 2.00
CA ALA A 372 -4.55 10.42 1.23
C ALA A 372 -4.23 10.25 -0.26
N GLY A 373 -3.40 9.25 -0.63
CA GLY A 373 -3.04 8.98 -2.01
C GLY A 373 -4.17 8.28 -2.75
N SER A 374 -4.75 7.26 -2.15
CA SER A 374 -5.84 6.46 -2.72
C SER A 374 -7.12 7.28 -2.97
N LEU A 375 -7.48 8.16 -2.04
CA LEU A 375 -8.63 9.04 -2.17
C LEU A 375 -8.50 10.01 -3.35
N ALA A 376 -7.28 10.46 -3.66
CA ALA A 376 -7.03 11.29 -4.83
C ALA A 376 -7.25 10.51 -6.15
N VAL A 377 -6.92 9.21 -6.18
CA VAL A 377 -7.17 8.34 -7.33
C VAL A 377 -8.67 8.15 -7.55
N VAL A 378 -9.44 7.84 -6.50
CA VAL A 378 -10.90 7.67 -6.59
C VAL A 378 -11.57 8.89 -7.18
N ARG A 379 -11.19 10.09 -6.74
CA ARG A 379 -11.74 11.36 -7.24
C ARG A 379 -11.46 11.59 -8.74
N ARG A 380 -10.31 11.13 -9.22
CA ARG A 380 -9.87 11.29 -10.63
C ARG A 380 -10.47 10.24 -11.54
N VAL A 381 -10.31 8.95 -11.20
CA VAL A 381 -10.74 7.81 -12.01
C VAL A 381 -12.26 7.64 -12.00
N ARG A 382 -12.91 8.01 -10.89
CA ARG A 382 -14.37 7.86 -10.67
C ARG A 382 -14.85 6.43 -10.99
N PRO A 383 -14.34 5.41 -10.27
CA PRO A 383 -14.72 4.03 -10.52
C PRO A 383 -16.22 3.80 -10.25
N SER A 384 -16.77 2.76 -10.86
CA SER A 384 -18.16 2.35 -10.61
C SER A 384 -18.31 1.72 -9.23
N MET A 385 -17.25 1.12 -8.69
CA MET A 385 -17.23 0.51 -7.37
C MET A 385 -15.86 0.66 -6.68
N VAL A 386 -15.86 0.73 -5.36
CA VAL A 386 -14.67 0.67 -4.48
C VAL A 386 -14.93 -0.40 -3.42
N LYS A 387 -14.05 -1.39 -3.30
CA LYS A 387 -14.14 -2.49 -2.34
C LYS A 387 -13.09 -2.28 -1.25
N LEU A 388 -13.55 -2.03 -0.02
CA LEU A 388 -12.69 -1.76 1.14
C LEU A 388 -11.98 -3.04 1.57
N ASP A 389 -10.67 -2.93 1.74
CA ASP A 389 -9.81 -4.02 2.18
C ASP A 389 -10.28 -4.64 3.53
N PRO A 390 -10.27 -5.98 3.67
CA PRO A 390 -10.65 -6.67 4.91
C PRO A 390 -9.89 -6.20 6.17
N ASP A 391 -8.57 -6.00 6.10
CA ASP A 391 -7.77 -5.51 7.24
C ASP A 391 -8.19 -4.07 7.63
N TRP A 392 -8.70 -3.29 6.67
CA TRP A 392 -9.31 -2.00 6.98
C TRP A 392 -10.60 -2.16 7.77
N VAL A 393 -11.48 -3.06 7.32
CA VAL A 393 -12.80 -3.33 7.91
C VAL A 393 -12.68 -3.89 9.33
N HIS A 394 -11.79 -4.86 9.57
CA HIS A 394 -11.61 -5.50 10.89
C HIS A 394 -11.20 -4.52 12.01
N ASP A 395 -10.48 -3.46 11.67
CA ASP A 395 -10.03 -2.43 12.61
C ASP A 395 -10.97 -1.22 12.69
N LEU A 396 -11.94 -1.12 11.79
CA LEU A 396 -12.85 0.01 11.67
C LEU A 396 -13.58 0.32 12.99
N PRO A 397 -14.08 -0.66 13.77
CA PRO A 397 -14.76 -0.38 15.04
C PRO A 397 -13.83 0.28 16.09
N LYS A 398 -12.52 0.03 16.00
CA LYS A 398 -11.54 0.42 17.03
C LYS A 398 -10.84 1.75 16.73
N SER A 399 -10.93 2.25 15.50
CA SER A 399 -10.15 3.41 15.05
C SER A 399 -11.06 4.56 14.61
N ALA A 400 -11.02 5.67 15.36
CA ALA A 400 -11.69 6.91 14.95
C ALA A 400 -11.08 7.48 13.65
N ALA A 401 -9.78 7.30 13.44
CA ALA A 401 -9.10 7.73 12.22
C ALA A 401 -9.59 6.96 10.98
N LYS A 402 -9.67 5.61 11.06
CA LYS A 402 -10.18 4.78 9.96
C LYS A 402 -11.63 5.15 9.63
N ARG A 403 -12.47 5.37 10.66
CA ARG A 403 -13.85 5.84 10.50
C ARG A 403 -13.94 7.18 9.76
N GLY A 404 -13.15 8.17 10.17
CA GLY A 404 -13.12 9.48 9.49
C GLY A 404 -12.60 9.41 8.05
N GLN A 405 -11.66 8.52 7.76
CA GLN A 405 -11.16 8.28 6.40
C GLN A 405 -12.20 7.56 5.52
N THR A 406 -12.92 6.57 6.05
CA THR A 406 -14.04 5.94 5.36
C THR A 406 -15.18 6.93 5.11
N GLU A 407 -15.50 7.81 6.06
CA GLU A 407 -16.47 8.89 5.85
C GLU A 407 -16.02 9.84 4.74
N LEU A 408 -14.72 10.19 4.70
CA LEU A 408 -14.16 10.99 3.64
C LEU A 408 -14.25 10.29 2.27
N LEU A 409 -13.98 8.98 2.20
CA LEU A 409 -14.19 8.18 0.99
C LEU A 409 -15.64 8.29 0.50
N LEU A 410 -16.62 8.08 1.37
CA LEU A 410 -18.04 8.15 1.02
C LEU A 410 -18.43 9.53 0.48
N ARG A 411 -17.82 10.60 1.01
CA ARG A 411 -18.03 11.99 0.53
C ARG A 411 -17.32 12.30 -0.79
N LEU A 412 -16.18 11.67 -1.06
CA LEU A 412 -15.37 11.89 -2.26
C LEU A 412 -15.76 11.00 -3.44
N ALA A 413 -16.36 9.85 -3.16
CA ALA A 413 -16.90 8.95 -4.16
C ALA A 413 -17.95 9.69 -5.02
N ALA A 414 -18.01 9.37 -6.32
CA ALA A 414 -19.03 9.96 -7.17
C ALA A 414 -20.43 9.45 -6.74
N PRO A 415 -21.52 10.18 -7.00
CA PRO A 415 -22.87 9.78 -6.56
C PRO A 415 -23.33 8.39 -7.01
N ARG A 416 -22.69 7.80 -8.03
CA ARG A 416 -22.98 6.46 -8.57
C ARG A 416 -21.92 5.42 -8.24
N THR A 417 -20.86 5.79 -7.52
CA THR A 417 -19.82 4.86 -7.09
C THR A 417 -20.35 4.04 -5.92
N LEU A 418 -20.39 2.73 -6.09
CA LEU A 418 -20.76 1.79 -5.03
C LEU A 418 -19.57 1.60 -4.09
N VAL A 419 -19.78 1.68 -2.78
CA VAL A 419 -18.74 1.34 -1.79
C VAL A 419 -19.16 0.04 -1.11
N VAL A 420 -18.32 -0.99 -1.26
CA VAL A 420 -18.53 -2.33 -0.71
C VAL A 420 -17.49 -2.58 0.37
N ALA A 421 -17.90 -3.03 1.55
CA ALA A 421 -16.96 -3.49 2.57
C ALA A 421 -16.71 -4.99 2.46
N GLU A 422 -15.45 -5.42 2.43
CA GLU A 422 -15.09 -6.83 2.37
C GLU A 422 -14.69 -7.41 3.72
N GLY A 423 -14.77 -8.73 3.83
CA GLY A 423 -14.30 -9.44 5.02
C GLY A 423 -15.12 -9.16 6.29
N VAL A 424 -16.42 -8.85 6.17
CA VAL A 424 -17.27 -8.67 7.36
C VAL A 424 -17.52 -10.01 8.05
N GLU A 425 -16.98 -10.16 9.25
CA GLU A 425 -17.05 -11.40 10.05
C GLU A 425 -17.69 -11.22 11.42
N ASP A 426 -17.72 -9.99 11.94
CA ASP A 426 -18.26 -9.67 13.27
C ASP A 426 -19.37 -8.60 13.20
N GLU A 427 -20.37 -8.74 14.05
CA GLU A 427 -21.49 -7.79 14.19
C GLU A 427 -21.00 -6.38 14.56
N ARG A 428 -19.86 -6.26 15.24
CA ARG A 428 -19.24 -4.96 15.55
C ARG A 428 -18.73 -4.25 14.30
N GLU A 429 -18.22 -4.99 13.31
CA GLU A 429 -17.78 -4.45 12.02
C GLU A 429 -19.00 -4.00 11.23
N LEU A 430 -20.03 -4.85 11.16
CA LEU A 430 -21.28 -4.54 10.49
C LEU A 430 -21.96 -3.29 11.08
N ALA A 431 -22.02 -3.18 12.41
CA ALA A 431 -22.57 -2.01 13.10
C ALA A 431 -21.77 -0.74 12.82
N ALA A 432 -20.43 -0.82 12.77
CA ALA A 432 -19.58 0.32 12.43
C ALA A 432 -19.80 0.77 10.97
N LEU A 433 -19.95 -0.16 10.04
CA LEU A 433 -20.24 0.11 8.63
C LEU A 433 -21.60 0.80 8.45
N ARG A 434 -22.66 0.28 9.08
CA ARG A 434 -23.99 0.91 9.09
C ARG A 434 -23.94 2.32 9.65
N ALA A 435 -23.26 2.52 10.78
CA ALA A 435 -23.14 3.84 11.40
C ALA A 435 -22.42 4.88 10.52
N LEU A 436 -21.54 4.43 9.62
CA LEU A 436 -20.86 5.29 8.65
C LEU A 436 -21.67 5.52 7.37
N GLY A 437 -22.76 4.77 7.15
CA GLY A 437 -23.55 4.80 5.93
C GLY A 437 -22.94 3.99 4.78
N VAL A 438 -22.08 3.01 5.07
CA VAL A 438 -21.65 2.03 4.05
C VAL A 438 -22.83 1.11 3.77
N ARG A 439 -23.32 1.10 2.53
CA ARG A 439 -24.55 0.40 2.15
C ARG A 439 -24.33 -1.07 1.77
N PHE A 440 -23.19 -1.39 1.18
CA PHE A 440 -22.95 -2.72 0.64
C PHE A 440 -21.81 -3.41 1.38
N ALA A 441 -21.95 -4.69 1.65
CA ALA A 441 -20.89 -5.47 2.27
C ALA A 441 -20.93 -6.95 1.86
N GLN A 442 -19.77 -7.59 1.97
CA GLN A 442 -19.58 -9.02 1.82
C GLN A 442 -18.66 -9.57 2.91
N GLY A 443 -18.87 -10.83 3.28
CA GLY A 443 -18.10 -11.50 4.31
C GLY A 443 -18.84 -12.70 4.87
N TYR A 444 -18.18 -13.51 5.69
CA TYR A 444 -18.76 -14.76 6.19
C TYR A 444 -19.96 -14.57 7.12
N LEU A 445 -20.09 -13.41 7.76
CA LEU A 445 -21.29 -13.05 8.52
C LEU A 445 -22.50 -12.89 7.59
N LEU A 446 -22.28 -12.44 6.35
CA LEU A 446 -23.32 -12.08 5.37
C LEU A 446 -23.59 -13.19 4.35
N GLY A 447 -22.64 -14.09 4.15
CA GLY A 447 -22.78 -15.26 3.30
C GLY A 447 -21.44 -15.82 2.88
N ARG A 448 -21.33 -17.15 2.91
CA ARG A 448 -20.13 -17.85 2.44
C ARG A 448 -20.16 -18.02 0.92
N PRO A 449 -19.00 -18.16 0.25
CA PRO A 449 -18.94 -18.56 -1.14
C PRO A 449 -19.64 -19.92 -1.35
N VAL A 450 -20.51 -19.98 -2.35
CA VAL A 450 -21.28 -21.18 -2.72
C VAL A 450 -21.08 -21.52 -4.21
N PRO A 451 -21.32 -22.76 -4.64
CA PRO A 451 -21.44 -23.09 -6.06
C PRO A 451 -22.49 -22.21 -6.76
N LEU A 452 -22.25 -21.87 -8.03
CA LEU A 452 -23.14 -21.00 -8.79
C LEU A 452 -24.56 -21.56 -8.93
N GLU A 453 -24.70 -22.87 -8.98
CA GLU A 453 -25.98 -23.57 -9.08
C GLU A 453 -26.86 -23.30 -7.84
N GLU A 454 -26.25 -23.06 -6.68
CA GLU A 454 -26.93 -22.76 -5.41
C GLU A 454 -27.33 -21.28 -5.30
N THR A 455 -26.79 -20.39 -6.13
CA THR A 455 -27.17 -18.96 -6.08
C THR A 455 -28.64 -18.73 -6.42
N LYS A 456 -29.22 -19.55 -7.29
CA LYS A 456 -30.64 -19.50 -7.69
C LYS A 456 -31.61 -19.88 -6.55
N SER A 457 -31.15 -20.62 -5.54
CA SER A 457 -31.98 -20.99 -4.39
C SER A 457 -31.86 -20.01 -3.22
N ILE A 458 -30.83 -19.16 -3.23
CA ILE A 458 -30.51 -18.18 -2.17
C ILE A 458 -31.03 -16.77 -2.54
N ALA A 459 -31.35 -16.53 -3.82
CA ALA A 459 -32.05 -15.33 -4.26
C ALA A 459 -33.42 -15.20 -3.57
N PRO A 460 -33.87 -13.99 -3.24
CA PRO A 460 -35.18 -13.81 -2.62
C PRO A 460 -36.26 -14.43 -3.50
N ARG A 461 -37.16 -15.21 -2.88
CA ARG A 461 -38.44 -15.55 -3.50
C ARG A 461 -39.28 -14.29 -3.47
N ASP A 462 -39.84 -13.94 -4.62
CA ASP A 462 -40.78 -12.82 -4.83
C ASP A 462 -41.80 -12.62 -3.70
#